data_AF-A0A6I1JXJ4-F1
#
_entry.id   AF-A0A6I1JXJ4-F1
#
_cell.length_a   1.000
_cell.length_b   1.000
_cell.length_c   1.000
_cell.angle_alpha   90.00
_cell.angle_beta   90.00
_cell.angle_gamma   90.00
#
_symmetry.space_group_name_H-M   'P 1'
#
loop_
_entity.id
_entity.type
_entity.pdbx_description
1 polymer ?
#
loop_
_entity_poly.entity_id
_entity_poly.type
_entity_poly.pdbx_seq_one_letter_code
_entity_poly.pdbx_strand_id
1 'polypeptide(L)' 'MADLLGVTLPERRDYETLAGFVLAHMKHLPTTGETVDALGWRFEVVDMDGRRIDKVLASRLPVKRAGAMTVG' A
#
# COMPACT_ATOMS: atom_id res chain seq x y z
N MET A 1 6.38 -8.82 -5.14
CA MET A 1 6.09 -7.91 -4.00
C MET A 1 5.72 -8.66 -2.72
N ALA A 2 4.87 -9.70 -2.79
CA ALA A 2 4.33 -10.38 -1.61
C ALA A 2 5.43 -10.93 -0.69
N ASP A 3 6.40 -11.64 -1.25
CA ASP A 3 7.52 -12.23 -0.50
C ASP A 3 8.39 -11.16 0.19
N LEU A 4 8.70 -10.07 -0.53
CA LEU A 4 9.49 -8.96 0.01
C LEU A 4 8.79 -8.24 1.17
N LEU A 5 7.46 -8.14 1.10
CA LEU A 5 6.65 -7.48 2.11
C LEU A 5 6.19 -8.43 3.23
N GLY A 6 6.39 -9.74 3.06
CA GLY A 6 5.89 -10.78 3.96
C GLY A 6 4.36 -10.76 4.08
N VAL A 7 3.65 -10.51 2.98
CA VAL A 7 2.18 -10.39 2.96
C VAL A 7 1.54 -11.50 2.12
N THR A 8 0.36 -11.94 2.55
CA THR A 8 -0.50 -12.82 1.74
C THR A 8 -1.40 -11.96 0.86
N LEU A 9 -1.39 -12.22 -0.44
CA LEU A 9 -2.30 -11.57 -1.39
C LEU A 9 -3.55 -12.43 -1.60
N PRO A 10 -4.71 -11.82 -1.90
CA PRO A 10 -5.90 -12.57 -2.31
C PRO A 10 -5.62 -13.46 -3.53
N GLU A 11 -6.25 -14.64 -3.57
CA GLU A 11 -6.15 -15.58 -4.70
C GLU A 11 -6.71 -14.97 -5.98
N ARG A 12 -7.88 -14.32 -5.89
CA ARG A 12 -8.49 -13.56 -6.99
C ARG A 12 -8.10 -12.09 -6.88
N ARG A 13 -7.34 -11.60 -7.86
CA ARG A 13 -6.90 -10.21 -7.94
C ARG A 13 -6.68 -9.81 -9.40
N ASP A 14 -6.98 -8.56 -9.72
CA ASP A 14 -6.86 -8.02 -11.08
C ASP A 14 -5.53 -7.25 -11.27
N TYR A 15 -4.52 -7.59 -10.48
CA TYR A 15 -3.20 -6.95 -10.49
C TYR A 15 -2.08 -7.97 -10.25
N GLU A 16 -0.96 -7.74 -10.91
CA GLU A 16 0.22 -8.62 -10.85
C GLU A 16 1.45 -7.92 -10.29
N THR A 17 1.45 -6.59 -10.26
CA THR A 17 2.58 -5.75 -9.82
C THR A 17 2.19 -4.89 -8.62
N LEU A 18 3.19 -4.32 -7.93
CA LEU A 18 2.93 -3.36 -6.85
C LEU A 18 2.24 -2.10 -7.38
N ALA A 19 2.63 -1.61 -8.55
CA ALA A 19 1.95 -0.49 -9.22
C ALA A 19 0.47 -0.82 -9.51
N GLY A 20 0.20 -2.02 -10.02
CA GLY A 20 -1.16 -2.49 -10.25
C GLY A 20 -1.97 -2.60 -8.95
N PHE A 21 -1.36 -3.09 -7.87
CA PHE A 21 -1.97 -3.13 -6.54
C PHE A 21 -2.35 -1.72 -6.07
N VAL A 22 -1.43 -0.76 -6.13
CA VAL A 22 -1.66 0.63 -5.71
C VAL A 22 -2.79 1.27 -6.53
N LEU A 23 -2.77 1.14 -7.86
CA LEU A 23 -3.84 1.62 -8.74
C LEU A 23 -5.19 0.97 -8.42
N ALA A 24 -5.21 -0.34 -8.18
CA ALA A 24 -6.43 -1.06 -7.85
C ALA A 24 -7.06 -0.58 -6.53
N HIS A 25 -6.26 -0.04 -5.59
CA HIS A 25 -6.77 0.54 -4.35
C HIS A 25 -7.17 2.01 -4.51
N MET A 26 -6.42 2.81 -5.28
CA MET A 26 -6.71 4.23 -5.48
C MET A 26 -7.93 4.47 -6.38
N LYS A 27 -8.20 3.58 -7.35
CA LYS A 27 -9.31 3.69 -8.32
C LYS A 27 -9.24 4.91 -9.25
N HIS A 28 -8.12 5.62 -9.27
CA HIS A 28 -7.80 6.68 -10.24
C HIS A 28 -6.29 6.66 -10.55
N LEU A 29 -5.86 7.42 -11.55
CA LEU A 29 -4.44 7.66 -11.80
C LEU A 29 -3.92 8.60 -10.69
N PRO A 30 -2.92 8.20 -9.89
CA PRO A 30 -2.41 9.02 -8.81
C PRO A 30 -1.41 10.06 -9.29
N THR A 31 -1.16 11.01 -8.40
CA THR A 31 -0.05 11.95 -8.44
C THR A 31 1.02 11.55 -7.42
N THR A 32 2.24 12.07 -7.60
CA THR A 32 3.34 11.86 -6.66
C THR A 32 2.98 12.40 -5.27
N GLY A 33 3.29 11.62 -4.23
CA GLY A 33 2.99 11.88 -2.82
C GLY A 33 1.68 11.26 -2.35
N GLU A 34 0.83 10.76 -3.24
CA GLU A 34 -0.39 10.07 -2.84
C GLU A 34 -0.10 8.72 -2.19
N THR A 35 -0.91 8.37 -1.18
CA THR A 35 -0.68 7.19 -0.35
C THR A 35 -1.89 6.29 -0.25
N VAL A 36 -1.65 4.98 -0.16
CA VAL A 36 -2.63 3.99 0.27
C VAL A 36 -2.09 3.17 1.43
N ASP A 37 -2.94 2.95 2.44
CA ASP A 37 -2.65 2.09 3.58
C ASP A 37 -3.34 0.74 3.39
N ALA A 38 -2.57 -0.34 3.33
CA ALA A 38 -3.08 -1.69 3.12
C ALA A 38 -2.09 -2.76 3.62
N LEU A 39 -2.60 -3.91 4.06
CA LEU A 39 -1.79 -5.07 4.48
C LEU A 39 -0.75 -4.75 5.58
N GLY A 40 -1.01 -3.74 6.42
CA GLY A 40 -0.07 -3.29 7.46
C GLY A 40 1.06 -2.38 6.96
N TRP A 41 0.97 -1.91 5.71
CA TRP A 41 1.94 -1.03 5.07
C TRP A 41 1.26 0.25 4.57
N ARG A 42 2.05 1.32 4.48
CA ARG A 42 1.75 2.51 3.69
C ARG A 42 2.56 2.45 2.40
N PHE A 43 1.87 2.61 1.29
CA PHE A 43 2.46 2.70 -0.04
C PHE A 43 2.30 4.12 -0.55
N GLU A 44 3.41 4.79 -0.83
CA GLU A 44 3.47 6.15 -1.36
C GLU A 44 3.98 6.12 -2.80
N VAL A 45 3.26 6.79 -3.70
CA VAL A 45 3.73 7.01 -5.08
C VAL A 45 4.82 8.07 -5.04
N VAL A 46 6.07 7.69 -5.28
CA VAL A 46 7.20 8.66 -5.23
C VAL A 46 7.68 9.08 -6.61
N ASP A 47 7.29 8.37 -7.66
CA ASP A 47 7.65 8.71 -9.04
C ASP A 47 6.62 8.18 -10.05
N MET A 48 6.26 9.05 -11.00
CA MET A 48 5.35 8.76 -12.11
C MET A 48 6.11 8.92 -13.42
N ASP A 49 6.05 7.92 -14.30
CA ASP A 49 6.48 8.03 -15.69
C ASP A 49 5.25 8.09 -16.61
N GLY A 50 4.82 9.32 -16.92
CA GLY A 50 3.58 9.58 -17.63
C GLY A 50 2.36 9.01 -16.89
N ARG A 51 1.73 7.97 -17.43
CA ARG A 51 0.58 7.28 -16.82
C ARG A 51 0.95 6.02 -16.03
N ARG A 52 2.24 5.75 -15.85
CA ARG A 52 2.76 4.58 -15.14
C ARG A 52 3.34 5.00 -13.80
N ILE A 53 3.01 4.29 -12.73
CA ILE A 53 3.74 4.41 -11.47
C ILE A 53 5.09 3.74 -11.67
N ASP A 54 6.18 4.50 -11.56
CA ASP A 54 7.55 3.98 -11.71
C ASP A 54 8.10 3.51 -10.36
N LYS A 55 7.90 4.31 -9.29
CA LYS A 55 8.42 4.00 -7.96
C LYS A 55 7.37 4.15 -6.89
N VAL A 56 7.39 3.20 -5.97
CA VAL A 56 6.56 3.19 -4.76
C VAL A 56 7.47 3.02 -3.55
N LEU A 57 7.30 3.89 -2.56
CA LEU A 57 7.91 3.70 -1.24
C LEU A 57 6.93 2.93 -0.36
N ALA A 58 7.37 1.79 0.18
CA ALA A 58 6.61 1.01 1.15
C ALA A 58 7.20 1.21 2.56
N SER A 59 6.37 1.61 3.51
CA SER A 59 6.75 1.76 4.92
C SER A 59 5.78 1.02 5.83
N ARG A 60 6.27 0.44 6.94
CA ARG A 60 5.38 -0.25 7.89
C ARG A 60 4.49 0.78 8.56
N LEU A 61 3.19 0.48 8.65
CA LEU A 61 2.29 1.29 9.47
C LEU A 61 2.72 1.18 10.95
N PRO A 62 2.57 2.26 11.73
CA PRO A 62 2.77 2.20 13.16
C PRO A 62 1.90 1.09 13.76
N VAL A 63 2.50 0.20 14.54
CA VAL A 63 1.72 -0.77 15.31
C VAL A 63 0.88 0.04 16.30
N LYS A 64 -0.43 0.10 16.08
CA LYS A 64 -1.35 0.61 17.09
C LYS A 64 -1.25 -0.33 18.29
N ARG A 65 -0.48 0.04 19.31
CA ARG A 65 -0.59 -0.57 20.63
C ARG A 65 -2.03 -0.31 21.08
N ALA A 66 -2.80 -1.37 21.28
CA ALA A 66 -4.11 -1.25 21.91
C ALA A 66 -3.90 -0.53 23.25
N GLY A 67 -4.34 0.73 23.33
CA GLY A 67 -4.26 1.51 24.54
C GLY A 67 -5.03 0.80 25.64
N ALA A 68 -4.47 0.83 26.85
CA ALA A 68 -5.05 0.32 28.07
C ALA A 68 -6.56 0.57 28.11
N MET A 69 -7.34 -0.52 28.19
CA MET A 69 -8.70 -0.42 28.71
C MET A 69 -8.57 -0.01 30.17
N THR A 70 -8.72 1.27 30.46
CA THR A 70 -8.99 1.73 31.82
C THR A 70 -10.36 1.16 32.19
N VAL A 71 -10.35 0.15 33.07
CA VAL A 71 -11.55 -0.31 33.77
C VAL A 71 -12.02 0.85 34.65
N GLY A 72 -13.23 1.32 34.41
CA GLY A 72 -14.01 2.16 35.31
C GLY A 72 -15.26 1.42 35.73
#